data_AF-A0A7S4MHV3-F1
#
_entry.id   AF-A0A7S4MHV3-F1
#
_cell.length_a   1.000
_cell.length_b   1.000
_cell.length_c   1.000
_cell.angle_alpha   90.00
_cell.angle_beta   90.00
_cell.angle_gamma   90.00
#
_symmetry.space_group_name_H-M   'P 1'
#
loop_
_entity.id
_entity.type
_entity.pdbx_description
1 polymer ?
#
loop_
_entity_poly.entity_id
_entity_poly.type
_entity_poly.pdbx_seq_one_letter_code
_entity_poly.pdbx_strand_id
1 'polypeptide(L)'
;KSPSPGELEYLRKHFDYELPPEGHNGSCRMTCHLAGLLLEPINENETRVSVLSNNDPKVQLPYWIINLVTKKFAYLIFVLLRKNAANLDKEYQERIANGGEIYDNIKSRITPTATQQTD
;
A
#
# COMPACT_ATOMS: atom_id res chain seq x y z
N LYS A 1 7.51 -20.20 -19.58
CA LYS A 1 6.95 -21.07 -20.64
C LYS A 1 5.46 -21.19 -20.34
N SER A 2 4.59 -20.78 -21.26
CA SER A 2 3.16 -20.96 -21.07
C SER A 2 2.85 -22.46 -21.03
N PRO A 3 2.01 -22.93 -20.08
CA PRO A 3 1.64 -24.35 -19.99
C PRO A 3 0.96 -24.80 -21.29
N SER A 4 1.22 -26.04 -21.67
CA SER A 4 0.58 -26.67 -22.82
C SER A 4 -0.94 -26.84 -22.59
N PRO A 5 -1.75 -26.98 -23.66
CA PRO A 5 -3.20 -27.14 -23.53
C PRO A 5 -3.63 -28.29 -22.59
N GLY A 6 -2.92 -29.42 -22.62
CA GLY A 6 -3.21 -30.57 -21.75
C GLY A 6 -2.88 -30.33 -20.27
N GLU A 7 -1.85 -29.53 -19.97
CA GLU A 7 -1.52 -29.13 -18.60
C GLU A 7 -2.58 -28.20 -18.02
N LEU A 8 -3.13 -27.28 -18.84
CA LEU A 8 -4.22 -26.39 -18.44
C LEU A 8 -5.50 -27.13 -18.09
N GLU A 9 -5.85 -28.14 -18.89
CA GLU A 9 -7.03 -28.98 -18.65
C GLU A 9 -6.89 -29.79 -17.36
N TYR A 10 -5.71 -30.37 -17.11
CA TYR A 10 -5.40 -31.06 -15.86
C TYR A 10 -5.51 -30.13 -14.64
N LEU A 11 -4.93 -28.94 -14.72
CA LEU A 11 -4.90 -27.95 -13.64
C LEU A 11 -6.31 -27.41 -13.32
N ARG A 12 -7.12 -27.10 -14.33
CA ARG A 12 -8.53 -26.71 -14.13
C ARG A 12 -9.34 -27.82 -13.45
N LYS A 13 -9.19 -29.06 -13.91
CA LYS A 13 -9.98 -30.20 -13.41
C LYS A 13 -9.66 -30.57 -11.95
N HIS A 14 -8.39 -30.43 -11.53
CA HIS A 14 -7.95 -30.93 -10.23
C HIS A 14 -7.72 -29.83 -9.18
N PHE A 15 -7.48 -28.59 -9.61
CA PHE A 15 -7.10 -27.50 -8.71
C PHE A 15 -7.94 -26.22 -8.91
N ASP A 16 -8.98 -26.28 -9.75
CA ASP A 16 -9.80 -25.12 -10.16
C ASP A 16 -8.92 -23.92 -10.55
N TYR A 17 -7.81 -24.23 -11.21
CA TYR A 17 -6.76 -23.26 -11.50
C TYR A 17 -7.09 -22.51 -12.80
N GLU A 18 -7.32 -21.20 -12.68
CA GLU A 18 -7.38 -20.31 -13.82
C GLU A 18 -6.03 -19.62 -14.05
N LEU A 19 -5.68 -19.42 -15.33
CA LEU A 19 -4.49 -18.64 -15.64
C LEU A 19 -4.69 -17.21 -15.16
N PRO A 20 -3.73 -16.64 -14.40
CA PRO A 20 -3.79 -15.24 -14.04
C PRO A 20 -3.82 -14.37 -15.30
N PRO A 21 -4.57 -13.25 -15.28
CA PRO A 21 -4.52 -12.29 -16.36
C PRO A 21 -3.09 -11.74 -16.50
N GLU A 22 -2.55 -11.78 -17.72
CA GLU A 22 -1.22 -11.25 -17.98
C GLU A 22 -1.21 -9.71 -17.85
N GLY A 23 -0.24 -9.22 -17.09
CA GLY A 23 0.16 -7.82 -17.05
C GLY A 23 1.25 -7.53 -18.08
N HIS A 24 1.88 -6.35 -17.99
CA HIS A 24 2.98 -6.00 -18.87
C HIS A 24 4.25 -6.79 -18.51
N ASN A 25 5.06 -7.13 -19.53
CA ASN A 25 6.39 -7.76 -19.38
C ASN A 25 6.41 -9.03 -18.50
N GLY A 26 5.40 -9.90 -18.65
CA GLY A 26 5.35 -11.18 -17.91
C GLY A 26 4.95 -11.04 -16.43
N SER A 27 4.39 -9.89 -16.03
CA SER A 27 3.76 -9.72 -14.72
C SER A 27 2.36 -10.32 -14.67
N CYS A 28 1.85 -10.58 -13.46
CA CYS A 28 0.43 -10.88 -13.24
C CYS A 28 -0.33 -9.57 -12.97
N ARG A 29 -1.48 -9.38 -13.62
CA ARG A 29 -2.37 -8.26 -13.33
C ARG A 29 -3.21 -8.56 -12.08
N MET A 30 -2.83 -7.95 -10.97
CA MET A 30 -3.62 -8.00 -9.73
C MET A 30 -4.81 -7.05 -9.77
N THR A 31 -5.85 -7.35 -9.01
CA THR A 31 -6.99 -6.44 -8.78
C THR A 31 -6.91 -5.88 -7.37
N CYS A 32 -6.81 -4.57 -7.23
CA CYS A 32 -6.94 -3.88 -5.95
C CYS A 32 -8.39 -3.44 -5.78
N HIS A 33 -9.13 -4.10 -4.90
CA HIS A 33 -10.54 -3.76 -4.63
C HIS A 33 -10.66 -2.51 -3.76
N LEU A 34 -9.81 -2.41 -2.75
CA LEU A 34 -9.75 -1.28 -1.85
C LEU A 34 -8.32 -1.17 -1.33
N ALA A 35 -7.70 -0.01 -1.49
CA ALA A 35 -6.47 0.31 -0.79
C ALA A 35 -6.51 1.74 -0.32
N GLY A 36 -6.01 1.97 0.88
CA GLY A 36 -6.00 3.28 1.47
C GLY A 36 -5.02 3.36 2.63
N LEU A 37 -4.62 4.59 2.90
CA LEU A 37 -3.87 4.99 4.08
C LEU A 37 -4.73 5.97 4.87
N LEU A 38 -4.85 5.73 6.16
CA LEU A 38 -5.38 6.70 7.10
C LEU A 38 -4.20 7.23 7.93
N LEU A 39 -4.07 8.55 7.96
CA LEU A 39 -3.05 9.27 8.71
C LEU A 39 -3.75 10.06 9.81
N GLU A 40 -3.41 9.79 11.07
CA GLU A 40 -3.98 10.48 12.22
C GLU A 40 -2.84 11.09 13.04
N PRO A 41 -2.81 12.42 13.26
CA PRO A 41 -1.84 13.02 14.16
C PRO A 41 -2.09 12.50 15.59
N ILE A 42 -1.02 12.09 16.27
CA ILE A 42 -1.06 11.81 17.71
C ILE A 42 -0.60 13.07 18.46
N ASN A 43 0.48 13.70 18.00
CA ASN A 43 1.03 14.97 18.48
C ASN A 43 1.85 15.63 17.38
N GLU A 44 2.56 16.72 17.70
CA GLU A 44 3.36 17.50 16.73
C GLU A 44 4.46 16.69 16.01
N ASN A 45 4.93 15.60 16.62
CA ASN A 45 6.07 14.81 16.12
C ASN A 45 5.70 13.35 15.78
N GLU A 46 4.46 12.93 16.04
CA GLU A 46 4.01 11.55 15.89
C GLU A 46 2.70 11.47 15.11
N THR A 47 2.68 10.57 14.11
CA THR A 47 1.51 10.27 13.30
C THR A 47 1.25 8.77 13.34
N ARG A 48 0.01 8.40 13.62
CA ARG A 48 -0.47 7.03 13.43
C ARG A 48 -0.79 6.82 11.95
N VAL A 49 -0.27 5.73 11.39
CA VAL A 49 -0.56 5.33 10.00
C VAL A 49 -1.26 3.98 10.03
N SER A 50 -2.48 3.94 9.51
CA SER A 50 -3.25 2.71 9.31
C SER A 50 -3.35 2.42 7.82
N VAL A 51 -2.90 1.25 7.39
CA VAL A 51 -2.97 0.82 5.99
C VAL A 51 -4.02 -0.28 5.87
N LEU A 52 -4.97 -0.08 4.98
CA LEU A 52 -5.93 -1.09 4.59
C LEU A 52 -5.69 -1.41 3.11
N SER A 53 -5.56 -2.69 2.79
CA SER A 53 -5.41 -3.11 1.40
C SER A 53 -6.05 -4.48 1.19
N ASN A 54 -7.00 -4.54 0.26
CA ASN A 54 -7.67 -5.72 -0.20
C ASN A 54 -7.31 -5.94 -1.67
N ASN A 55 -6.38 -6.86 -1.89
CA ASN A 55 -5.88 -7.20 -3.21
C ASN A 55 -6.19 -8.65 -3.53
N ASP A 56 -6.71 -8.88 -4.72
CA ASP A 56 -6.79 -10.19 -5.34
C ASP A 56 -5.60 -10.35 -6.30
N PRO A 57 -4.61 -11.20 -5.93
CA PRO A 57 -3.43 -11.41 -6.75
C PRO A 57 -3.70 -12.22 -8.02
N LYS A 58 -4.91 -12.77 -8.19
CA LYS A 58 -5.31 -13.64 -9.32
C LYS A 58 -4.42 -14.88 -9.51
N VAL A 59 -3.61 -15.20 -8.51
CA VAL A 59 -2.77 -16.39 -8.43
C VAL A 59 -2.96 -17.07 -7.08
N GLN A 60 -2.88 -18.39 -7.08
CA GLN A 60 -2.83 -19.15 -5.83
C GLN A 60 -1.46 -18.95 -5.18
N LEU A 61 -1.41 -18.16 -4.11
CA LEU A 61 -0.18 -17.95 -3.34
C LEU A 61 -0.03 -19.03 -2.27
N PRO A 62 1.15 -19.66 -2.15
CA PRO A 62 1.45 -20.53 -1.02
C PRO A 62 1.27 -19.80 0.32
N TYR A 63 0.66 -20.45 1.30
CA TYR A 63 0.40 -19.86 2.63
C TYR A 63 1.65 -19.30 3.31
N TRP A 64 2.83 -19.88 3.08
CA TRP A 64 4.08 -19.38 3.66
C TRP A 64 4.45 -17.99 3.12
N ILE A 65 4.13 -17.68 1.86
CA ILE A 65 4.33 -16.35 1.26
C ILE A 65 3.39 -15.34 1.91
N ILE A 66 2.11 -15.70 2.02
CA ILE A 66 1.10 -14.86 2.68
C ILE A 66 1.55 -14.55 4.13
N ASN A 67 1.99 -15.57 4.86
CA ASN A 67 2.49 -15.43 6.23
C ASN A 67 3.78 -14.60 6.32
N LEU A 68 4.68 -14.70 5.34
CA LEU A 68 5.89 -13.89 5.29
C LEU A 68 5.55 -12.41 5.07
N VAL A 69 4.67 -12.13 4.10
CA VAL A 69 4.24 -10.77 3.75
C VAL A 69 3.51 -10.12 4.93
N THR A 70 2.54 -10.80 5.52
CA THR A 70 1.76 -10.28 6.66
C THR A 70 2.61 -10.05 7.91
N LYS A 71 3.57 -10.94 8.22
CA LYS A 71 4.38 -10.82 9.45
C LYS A 71 5.58 -9.89 9.33
N LYS A 72 6.25 -9.86 8.18
CA LYS A 72 7.55 -9.17 8.04
C LYS A 72 7.50 -7.99 7.09
N PHE A 73 6.76 -8.10 5.99
CA PHE A 73 6.80 -7.09 4.93
C PHE A 73 6.03 -5.83 5.34
N ALA A 74 4.89 -5.97 6.02
CA ALA A 74 4.13 -4.82 6.54
C ALA A 74 4.99 -3.96 7.48
N TYR A 75 5.70 -4.58 8.44
CA TYR A 75 6.62 -3.88 9.33
C TYR A 75 7.77 -3.21 8.56
N LEU A 76 8.37 -3.92 7.60
CA LEU A 76 9.48 -3.40 6.80
C LEU A 76 9.09 -2.15 6.01
N ILE A 77 7.89 -2.10 5.42
CA ILE A 77 7.38 -0.92 4.72
C ILE A 77 7.39 0.29 5.64
N PHE A 78 6.89 0.16 6.88
CA PHE A 78 6.87 1.28 7.82
C PHE A 78 8.26 1.70 8.31
N VAL A 79 9.19 0.76 8.47
CA VAL A 79 10.59 1.07 8.78
C VAL A 79 11.24 1.88 7.64
N LEU A 80 11.01 1.47 6.39
CA LEU A 80 11.52 2.17 5.22
C LEU A 80 10.87 3.55 5.05
N LEU A 81 9.56 3.65 5.24
CA LEU A 81 8.84 4.92 5.24
C LEU A 81 9.40 5.88 6.29
N ARG A 82 9.65 5.41 7.52
CA ARG A 82 10.24 6.23 8.58
C ARG A 82 11.65 6.70 8.22
N LYS A 83 12.48 5.81 7.66
CA LYS A 83 13.84 6.15 7.24
C LYS A 83 13.85 7.20 6.12
N ASN A 84 12.96 7.07 5.15
CA ASN A 84 12.82 8.00 4.04
C ASN A 84 12.20 9.33 4.49
N ALA A 85 11.22 9.30 5.40
CA ALA A 85 10.63 10.51 5.98
C ALA A 85 11.67 11.36 6.71
N ALA A 86 12.63 10.74 7.41
CA ALA A 86 13.71 11.44 8.09
C ALA A 86 14.74 12.09 7.13
N ASN A 87 14.83 11.62 5.89
CA ASN A 87 15.79 12.09 4.89
C ASN A 87 15.08 12.32 3.55
N LEU A 88 14.08 13.19 3.55
CA LEU A 88 13.31 13.48 2.34
C LEU A 88 14.22 14.12 1.29
N ASP A 89 14.26 13.56 0.07
CA ASP A 89 15.03 14.15 -1.02
C ASP A 89 14.57 15.58 -1.31
N LYS A 90 15.51 16.42 -1.77
CA LYS A 90 15.27 17.85 -2.04
C LYS A 90 14.08 18.09 -2.97
N GLU A 91 13.90 17.24 -3.98
CA GLU A 91 12.75 17.32 -4.90
C GLU A 91 11.41 17.25 -4.16
N TYR A 92 11.27 16.35 -3.18
CA TYR A 92 10.03 16.22 -2.42
C TYR A 92 9.84 17.38 -1.44
N GLN A 93 10.93 17.90 -0.86
CA GLN A 93 10.88 19.11 -0.04
C GLN A 93 10.37 20.31 -0.85
N GLU A 94 10.87 20.47 -2.08
CA GLU A 94 10.43 21.51 -3.01
C GLU A 94 8.96 21.32 -3.41
N ARG A 95 8.52 20.08 -3.67
CA ARG A 95 7.10 19.78 -3.95
C ARG A 95 6.17 20.06 -2.77
N ILE A 96 6.62 19.84 -1.54
CA ILE A 96 5.82 20.15 -0.34
C ILE A 96 5.75 21.68 -0.14
N ALA A 97 6.88 22.38 -0.34
CA ALA A 97 6.93 23.84 -0.23
C ALA A 97 6.07 24.55 -1.29
N ASN A 98 6.05 24.00 -2.52
CA ASN A 98 5.38 24.62 -3.67
C ASN A 98 4.05 23.96 -4.05
N GLY A 99 3.65 22.89 -3.35
CA GLY A 99 2.52 22.04 -3.72
C GLY A 99 1.14 22.63 -3.47
N GLY A 100 1.07 23.87 -2.94
CA GLY A 100 -0.13 24.68 -2.82
C GLY A 100 -1.29 24.00 -2.09
N GLU A 101 -2.48 24.10 -2.68
CA GLU A 101 -3.79 23.80 -2.07
C GLU A 101 -3.86 22.43 -1.37
N ILE A 102 -3.24 21.37 -1.92
CA ILE A 102 -3.32 20.03 -1.32
C ILE A 102 -2.61 20.00 0.03
N TYR A 103 -1.37 20.49 0.10
CA TYR A 103 -0.59 20.48 1.33
C TYR A 103 -1.10 21.50 2.34
N ASP A 104 -1.65 22.63 1.87
CA ASP A 104 -2.28 23.62 2.73
C ASP A 104 -3.60 23.11 3.33
N ASN A 105 -4.39 22.35 2.55
CA ASN A 105 -5.60 21.68 3.02
C ASN A 105 -5.27 20.56 4.01
N ILE A 106 -4.15 19.86 3.82
CA ILE A 106 -3.64 18.89 4.80
C ILE A 106 -3.27 19.66 6.07
N LYS A 107 -2.38 20.66 6.00
CA LYS A 107 -1.95 21.48 7.15
C LYS A 107 -3.13 22.04 7.95
N SER A 108 -4.17 22.54 7.29
CA SER A 108 -5.35 23.12 7.97
C SER A 108 -6.17 22.08 8.74
N ARG A 109 -6.14 20.80 8.33
CA ARG A 109 -6.82 19.69 9.03
C ARG A 109 -6.00 19.09 10.17
N ILE A 110 -4.67 19.14 10.10
CA ILE A 110 -3.76 18.63 11.14
C ILE A 110 -3.43 19.67 12.21
N THR A 111 -3.58 20.97 11.92
CA THR A 111 -3.39 22.00 12.94
C THR A 111 -4.57 21.92 13.92
N PRO A 112 -4.35 21.65 15.22
CA PRO A 112 -5.44 21.61 16.17
C PRO A 112 -6.15 22.96 16.11
N THR A 113 -7.46 22.95 15.85
CA THR A 113 -8.28 24.13 16.15
C THR A 113 -8.13 24.34 17.64
N ALA A 114 -7.37 25.37 18.03
CA ALA A 114 -7.22 25.75 19.44
C ALA A 114 -8.61 25.79 20.03
N THR A 115 -8.92 24.78 20.85
CA THR A 115 -10.21 24.69 21.52
C THR A 115 -10.23 25.88 22.44
N GLN A 116 -10.98 26.93 22.07
CA GLN A 116 -11.26 28.04 22.95
C GLN A 116 -11.98 27.44 24.16
N GLN A 117 -11.22 27.16 25.21
CA GLN A 117 -11.76 27.08 26.57
C GLN A 117 -12.37 28.45 26.83
N THR A 118 -13.69 28.49 26.76
CA THR A 118 -14.47 29.59 27.32
C THR A 118 -14.62 29.28 28.79
N ASP A 119 -14.09 30.19 29.61
CA ASP A 119 -14.24 30.23 31.07
C ASP A 119 -15.72 30.29 31.50
#